data_AF-A0AAU7CAP8-F1
#
_entry.id   AF-A0AAU7CAP8-F1
#
_cell.length_a   1.000
_cell.length_b   1.000
_cell.length_c   1.000
_cell.angle_alpha   90.00
_cell.angle_beta   90.00
_cell.angle_gamma   90.00
#
_symmetry.space_group_name_H-M   'P 1'
#
loop_
_entity.id
_entity.type
_entity.pdbx_description
1 polymer ?
#
loop_
_entity_poly.entity_id
_entity_poly.type
_entity_poly.pdbx_seq_one_letter_code
_entity_poly.pdbx_strand_id
1 'polypeptide(L)'
;MMAPASRKLTLLLFAGASFLVPGLGFAAAEIKLDKEFLSGIIEKVPTVPFQKEGQYKGTVQRFRLLAIDPKSRRFEVACQVVGEFRPPTASPLKDKRARKEESTENWTSFRFDVRIGINVEPGRDGAPRFRVEVEEVKRRELEGFAGALAKILGRSFDQVVTQIADGKASQLGDKINAEINKRVKAFRDYGVLCAIDYAPSDVVLHFDVTRLKTEGVVGYVYPEPRAGTVALTRWFHPRQGHHLYTTTPEGLESKGYVSEGVSCYVYPSEAEGTVPLYRWRSRKEPFYTTAPDGEGVKRAGYRAEGIACLIYPDEKPETVPLYRFLNPRNGRHFYTMHKYAEFAK
;
A
#
# COMPACT_ATOMS: atom_id res chain seq x y z
N MET A 1 14.84 -25.06 48.85
CA MET A 1 15.19 -25.13 47.41
C MET A 1 14.09 -25.89 46.67
N MET A 2 13.16 -25.18 46.04
CA MET A 2 12.19 -25.75 45.10
C MET A 2 12.01 -24.74 43.97
N ALA A 3 12.34 -25.14 42.75
CA ALA A 3 12.02 -24.39 41.53
C ALA A 3 10.65 -24.86 41.00
N PRO A 4 9.81 -23.98 40.41
CA PRO A 4 8.73 -24.43 39.57
C PRO A 4 9.13 -24.35 38.08
N ALA A 5 8.94 -25.47 37.41
CA ALA A 5 9.14 -25.66 35.98
C ALA A 5 8.09 -24.92 35.14
N SER A 6 8.57 -24.42 34.01
CA SER A 6 7.82 -23.71 32.96
C SER A 6 6.74 -24.56 32.32
N ARG A 7 5.53 -24.02 32.16
CA ARG A 7 4.55 -24.48 31.15
C ARG A 7 4.55 -23.50 29.99
N LYS A 8 5.20 -23.85 28.88
CA LYS A 8 4.99 -23.20 27.59
C LYS A 8 3.89 -23.95 26.85
N LEU A 9 2.80 -23.24 26.57
CA LEU A 9 1.70 -23.66 25.70
C LEU A 9 2.25 -23.78 24.27
N THR A 10 2.16 -24.97 23.69
CA THR A 10 2.57 -25.21 22.29
C THR A 10 1.44 -24.76 21.38
N LEU A 11 1.68 -23.74 20.57
CA LEU A 11 0.79 -23.26 19.53
C LEU A 11 1.02 -24.10 18.26
N LEU A 12 0.05 -24.93 17.88
CA LEU A 12 0.05 -25.59 16.56
C LEU A 12 -0.36 -24.56 15.50
N LEU A 13 0.61 -24.16 14.67
CA LEU A 13 0.39 -23.43 13.42
C LEU A 13 0.39 -24.45 12.27
N PHE A 14 -0.79 -24.77 11.76
CA PHE A 14 -0.96 -25.38 10.44
C PHE A 14 -1.32 -24.26 9.44
N ALA A 15 -0.44 -24.02 8.47
CA ALA A 15 -0.81 -23.40 7.19
C ALA A 15 0.12 -24.00 6.13
N GLY A 16 -0.42 -24.94 5.36
CA GLY A 16 0.30 -25.65 4.30
C GLY A 16 0.56 -24.72 3.11
N ALA A 17 1.83 -24.45 2.84
CA ALA A 17 2.28 -24.01 1.52
C ALA A 17 2.29 -25.23 0.61
N SER A 18 1.31 -25.33 -0.30
CA SER A 18 1.33 -26.37 -1.34
C SER A 18 2.28 -25.91 -2.45
N PHE A 19 3.48 -26.48 -2.50
CA PHE A 19 4.39 -26.35 -3.63
C PHE A 19 4.02 -27.40 -4.69
N LEU A 20 3.54 -26.99 -5.88
CA LEU A 20 3.42 -27.90 -7.02
C LEU A 20 3.82 -27.24 -8.36
N VAL A 21 5.03 -27.64 -8.81
CA VAL A 21 5.55 -27.92 -10.17
C VAL A 21 5.83 -26.75 -11.15
N PRO A 22 7.00 -26.76 -11.85
CA PRO A 22 7.55 -25.58 -12.51
C PRO A 22 7.06 -25.44 -13.95
N GLY A 23 6.32 -24.37 -14.22
CA GLY A 23 6.17 -23.77 -15.54
C GLY A 23 7.23 -22.68 -15.73
N LEU A 24 7.75 -22.55 -16.94
CA LEU A 24 8.82 -21.62 -17.32
C LEU A 24 8.65 -20.20 -16.74
N GLY A 25 9.58 -19.85 -15.85
CA GLY A 25 10.18 -18.52 -15.76
C GLY A 25 9.37 -17.44 -15.07
N PHE A 26 9.48 -17.35 -13.75
CA PHE A 26 10.12 -16.29 -12.95
C PHE A 26 10.17 -16.85 -11.51
N ALA A 27 11.21 -16.56 -10.71
CA ALA A 27 11.08 -16.86 -9.28
C ALA A 27 10.07 -15.85 -8.74
N ALA A 28 8.81 -16.26 -8.65
CA ALA A 28 7.72 -15.45 -8.16
C ALA A 28 7.17 -16.13 -6.91
N ALA A 29 7.05 -15.38 -5.82
CA ALA A 29 6.29 -15.86 -4.67
C ALA A 29 4.82 -15.54 -4.95
N GLU A 30 3.95 -16.54 -4.84
CA GLU A 30 2.52 -16.38 -5.03
C GLU A 30 1.80 -16.41 -3.68
N ILE A 31 0.89 -15.46 -3.48
CA ILE A 31 -0.03 -15.46 -2.35
C ILE A 31 -1.44 -15.62 -2.89
N LYS A 32 -2.01 -16.80 -2.63
CA LYS A 32 -3.38 -17.11 -2.99
C LYS A 32 -4.34 -16.66 -1.89
N LEU A 33 -5.28 -15.79 -2.25
CA LEU A 33 -6.39 -15.36 -1.41
C LEU A 33 -7.65 -16.09 -1.89
N ASP A 34 -7.91 -17.27 -1.33
CA ASP A 34 -9.12 -18.03 -1.64
C ASP A 34 -10.38 -17.43 -1.00
N LYS A 35 -11.54 -17.97 -1.37
CA LYS A 35 -12.84 -17.49 -0.88
C LYS A 35 -12.96 -17.60 0.63
N GLU A 36 -12.53 -18.71 1.22
CA GLU A 36 -12.63 -18.98 2.64
C GLU A 36 -11.81 -17.97 3.44
N PHE A 37 -10.59 -17.68 2.99
CA PHE A 37 -9.72 -16.67 3.55
C PHE A 37 -10.33 -15.28 3.45
N LEU A 38 -10.79 -14.89 2.25
CA LEU A 38 -11.38 -13.57 2.02
C LEU A 38 -12.65 -13.40 2.84
N SER A 39 -13.54 -14.39 2.88
CA SER A 39 -14.75 -14.38 3.70
C SER A 39 -14.41 -14.22 5.18
N GLY A 40 -13.42 -14.97 5.68
CA GLY A 40 -13.00 -14.88 7.08
C GLY A 40 -12.41 -13.52 7.49
N ILE A 41 -11.83 -12.75 6.55
CA ILE A 41 -11.44 -11.35 6.79
C ILE A 41 -12.66 -10.44 6.76
N ILE A 42 -13.49 -10.57 5.72
CA ILE A 42 -14.64 -9.71 5.45
C ILE A 42 -15.67 -9.81 6.59
N GLU A 43 -15.97 -11.01 7.08
CA GLU A 43 -16.94 -11.22 8.17
C GLU A 43 -16.50 -10.62 9.52
N LYS A 44 -15.19 -10.41 9.72
CA LYS A 44 -14.62 -9.81 10.93
C LYS A 44 -14.58 -8.28 10.90
N VAL A 45 -15.09 -7.67 9.83
CA VAL A 45 -15.21 -6.21 9.73
C VAL A 45 -16.23 -5.75 10.79
N PRO A 46 -15.85 -4.79 11.65
CA PRO A 46 -16.70 -4.32 12.74
C PRO A 46 -17.86 -3.52 12.16
N THR A 47 -18.88 -3.29 12.98
CA THR A 47 -19.96 -2.39 12.61
C THR A 47 -19.42 -0.98 12.41
N VAL A 48 -19.84 -0.34 11.32
CA VAL A 48 -19.40 1.00 10.97
C VAL A 48 -20.58 1.95 11.15
N PRO A 49 -20.56 2.86 12.15
CA PRO A 49 -21.65 3.80 12.35
C PRO A 49 -21.71 4.84 11.22
N PHE A 50 -22.88 5.46 11.04
CA PHE A 50 -23.05 6.65 10.21
C PHE A 50 -24.15 7.52 10.81
N GLN A 51 -24.03 8.83 10.65
CA GLN A 51 -25.04 9.77 11.09
C GLN A 51 -24.93 11.10 10.34
N LYS A 52 -26.06 11.79 10.28
CA LYS A 52 -26.15 13.20 9.94
C LYS A 52 -27.12 13.84 10.91
N GLU A 53 -26.63 14.85 11.63
CA GLU A 53 -27.35 15.48 12.73
C GLU A 53 -28.75 15.92 12.29
N GLY A 54 -29.76 15.52 13.09
CA GLY A 54 -31.18 15.80 12.83
C GLY A 54 -31.81 15.09 11.63
N GLN A 55 -31.08 14.28 10.86
CA GLN A 55 -31.59 13.65 9.63
C GLN A 55 -31.61 12.12 9.67
N TYR A 56 -30.48 11.47 9.95
CA TYR A 56 -30.39 10.01 9.98
C TYR A 56 -29.26 9.52 10.88
N LYS A 57 -29.39 8.31 11.40
CA LYS A 57 -28.35 7.59 12.16
C LYS A 57 -28.46 6.09 11.91
N GLY A 58 -27.35 5.36 11.92
CA GLY A 58 -27.38 3.92 11.70
C GLY A 58 -26.02 3.26 11.72
N THR A 59 -25.99 1.99 11.33
CA THR A 59 -24.78 1.18 11.21
C THR A 59 -24.76 0.41 9.89
N VAL A 60 -23.55 0.16 9.41
CA VAL A 60 -23.28 -0.84 8.37
C VAL A 60 -22.65 -2.03 9.06
N GLN A 61 -23.17 -3.22 8.80
CA GLN A 61 -22.84 -4.45 9.52
C GLN A 61 -22.97 -5.65 8.59
N ARG A 62 -22.63 -6.86 9.09
CA ARG A 62 -22.82 -8.13 8.37
C ARG A 62 -22.22 -8.12 6.97
N PHE A 63 -20.93 -7.84 6.88
CA PHE A 63 -20.18 -7.93 5.63
C PHE A 63 -20.03 -9.41 5.23
N ARG A 64 -20.22 -9.72 3.94
CA ARG A 64 -20.08 -11.08 3.38
C ARG A 64 -19.51 -11.03 1.96
N LEU A 65 -18.62 -11.96 1.63
CA LEU A 65 -18.15 -12.13 0.26
C LEU A 65 -19.28 -12.70 -0.61
N LEU A 66 -19.54 -12.10 -1.77
CA LEU A 66 -20.50 -12.61 -2.75
C LEU A 66 -19.79 -13.41 -3.84
N ALA A 67 -18.80 -12.79 -4.48
CA ALA A 67 -18.11 -13.36 -5.63
C ALA A 67 -16.73 -12.72 -5.82
N ILE A 68 -15.89 -13.37 -6.61
CA ILE A 68 -14.71 -12.77 -7.22
C ILE A 68 -15.04 -12.68 -8.71
N ASP A 69 -14.96 -11.48 -9.29
CA ASP A 69 -15.22 -11.25 -10.71
C ASP A 69 -13.89 -10.98 -11.45
N PRO A 70 -13.39 -11.98 -12.21
CA PRO A 70 -12.21 -11.82 -13.04
C PRO A 70 -12.30 -10.70 -14.07
N LYS A 71 -13.49 -10.47 -14.64
CA LYS A 71 -13.65 -9.53 -15.76
C LYS A 71 -13.47 -8.09 -15.30
N SER A 72 -14.05 -7.75 -14.16
CA SER A 72 -13.90 -6.43 -13.54
C SER A 72 -12.72 -6.33 -12.58
N ARG A 73 -11.93 -7.40 -12.42
CA ARG A 73 -10.73 -7.47 -11.56
C ARG A 73 -10.99 -6.98 -10.14
N ARG A 74 -12.06 -7.48 -9.53
CA ARG A 74 -12.47 -7.14 -8.17
C ARG A 74 -13.21 -8.30 -7.53
N PHE A 75 -13.40 -8.23 -6.22
CA PHE A 75 -14.33 -9.10 -5.51
C PHE A 75 -15.50 -8.30 -4.96
N GLU A 76 -16.68 -8.88 -5.04
CA GLU A 76 -17.95 -8.30 -4.62
C GLU A 76 -18.24 -8.69 -3.17
N VAL A 77 -18.57 -7.69 -2.37
CA VAL A 77 -18.95 -7.85 -0.96
C VAL A 77 -20.34 -7.26 -0.77
N ALA A 78 -21.19 -7.95 -0.01
CA ALA A 78 -22.43 -7.37 0.48
C ALA A 78 -22.26 -6.93 1.93
N CYS A 79 -22.91 -5.84 2.31
CA CYS A 79 -23.06 -5.43 3.69
C CYS A 79 -24.49 -4.96 3.94
N GLN A 80 -24.95 -5.10 5.18
CA GLN A 80 -26.27 -4.67 5.59
C GLN A 80 -26.20 -3.27 6.20
N VAL A 81 -27.07 -2.39 5.74
CA VAL A 81 -27.29 -1.05 6.30
C VAL A 81 -28.55 -1.10 7.14
N VAL A 82 -28.46 -0.69 8.40
CA VAL A 82 -29.62 -0.50 9.28
C VAL A 82 -29.55 0.88 9.91
N GLY A 83 -30.69 1.50 10.14
CA GLY A 83 -30.72 2.79 10.78
C GLY A 83 -32.12 3.35 10.94
N GLU A 84 -32.15 4.62 11.27
CA GLU A 84 -33.35 5.42 11.42
C GLU A 84 -33.15 6.77 10.74
N PHE A 85 -34.22 7.32 10.19
CA PHE A 85 -34.21 8.65 9.58
C PHE A 85 -35.44 9.46 10.00
N ARG A 86 -35.33 10.79 9.89
CA ARG A 86 -36.43 11.72 10.12
C ARG A 86 -37.08 12.10 8.78
N PRO A 87 -38.37 11.77 8.53
CA PRO A 87 -39.05 12.19 7.32
C PRO A 87 -39.10 13.72 7.21
N PRO A 88 -38.92 14.32 6.02
CA PRO A 88 -39.17 15.74 5.83
C PRO A 88 -40.64 16.03 6.15
N THR A 89 -40.90 17.05 6.96
CA THR A 89 -42.25 17.50 7.29
C THR A 89 -42.92 17.96 5.99
N ALA A 90 -43.77 17.13 5.39
CA ALA A 90 -44.65 17.58 4.33
C ALA A 90 -45.56 18.66 4.92
N SER A 91 -45.48 19.88 4.41
CA SER A 91 -46.41 20.95 4.77
C SER A 91 -47.61 20.87 3.82
N PRO A 92 -48.83 20.60 4.28
CA PRO A 92 -50.02 20.87 3.50
C PRO A 92 -50.63 22.19 3.98
N LEU A 93 -50.95 23.04 3.02
CA LEU A 93 -51.96 24.07 3.19
C LEU A 93 -53.19 23.52 3.91
N LYS A 94 -53.60 24.24 4.97
CA LYS A 94 -54.92 24.27 5.62
C LYS A 94 -55.63 22.93 5.82
N ASP A 95 -55.64 22.45 7.07
CA ASP A 95 -56.90 22.37 7.77
C ASP A 95 -56.74 22.47 9.29
N LYS A 96 -57.51 23.39 9.88
CA LYS A 96 -57.59 23.61 11.32
C LYS A 96 -58.39 22.46 11.93
N ARG A 97 -57.75 21.58 12.71
CA ARG A 97 -58.40 20.98 13.90
C ARG A 97 -57.39 20.31 14.84
N ALA A 98 -57.50 20.73 16.10
CA ALA A 98 -57.15 20.04 17.35
C ALA A 98 -55.69 19.63 17.58
N ARG A 99 -55.04 20.42 18.45
CA ARG A 99 -53.87 20.04 19.24
C ARG A 99 -54.12 18.71 19.97
N LYS A 100 -53.15 17.80 19.87
CA LYS A 100 -52.84 16.81 20.92
C LYS A 100 -51.36 16.48 20.88
N GLU A 101 -50.70 16.77 22.00
CA GLU A 101 -49.42 16.25 22.50
C GLU A 101 -48.26 16.11 21.49
N GLU A 102 -47.27 17.00 21.65
CA GLU A 102 -45.87 16.80 21.25
C GLU A 102 -45.38 15.44 21.76
N SER A 103 -45.55 14.42 20.94
CA SER A 103 -44.94 13.12 21.13
C SER A 103 -43.72 13.03 20.22
N THR A 104 -42.57 12.80 20.87
CA THR A 104 -41.39 12.06 20.40
C THR A 104 -41.02 12.21 18.93
N GLU A 105 -39.85 12.81 18.67
CA GLU A 105 -39.13 12.81 17.40
C GLU A 105 -39.49 11.61 16.49
N ASN A 106 -40.21 11.87 15.40
CA ASN A 106 -40.78 10.83 14.53
C ASN A 106 -39.68 10.20 13.65
N TRP A 107 -38.84 9.35 14.26
CA TRP A 107 -37.81 8.57 13.59
C TRP A 107 -38.41 7.31 12.95
N THR A 108 -38.06 7.03 11.70
CA THR A 108 -38.50 5.86 10.93
C THR A 108 -37.33 4.94 10.67
N SER A 109 -37.46 3.65 11.02
CA SER A 109 -36.39 2.66 10.82
C SER A 109 -36.29 2.18 9.37
N PHE A 110 -35.09 1.74 8.98
CA PHE A 110 -34.82 1.17 7.67
C PHE A 110 -33.76 0.07 7.74
N ARG A 111 -33.83 -0.84 6.75
CA ARG A 111 -32.86 -1.90 6.53
C ARG A 111 -32.75 -2.20 5.04
N PHE A 112 -31.54 -2.30 4.51
CA PHE A 112 -31.28 -2.76 3.15
C PHE A 112 -29.85 -3.31 3.03
N ASP A 113 -29.59 -4.08 1.97
CA ASP A 113 -28.24 -4.57 1.65
C ASP A 113 -27.60 -3.67 0.58
N VAL A 114 -26.28 -3.51 0.65
CA VAL A 114 -25.45 -2.76 -0.32
C VAL A 114 -24.37 -3.68 -0.84
N ARG A 115 -24.09 -3.60 -2.14
CA ARG A 115 -22.95 -4.27 -2.78
C ARG A 115 -21.81 -3.30 -2.99
N ILE A 116 -20.59 -3.75 -2.71
CA ILE A 116 -19.36 -3.00 -2.89
C ILE A 116 -18.37 -3.87 -3.67
N GLY A 117 -17.64 -3.25 -4.59
CA GLY A 117 -16.52 -3.87 -5.30
C GLY A 117 -15.22 -3.55 -4.60
N ILE A 118 -14.32 -4.52 -4.53
CA ILE A 118 -12.98 -4.33 -3.95
C ILE A 118 -11.94 -4.80 -4.96
N ASN A 119 -11.12 -3.88 -5.45
CA ASN A 119 -10.01 -4.15 -6.35
C ASN A 119 -8.67 -4.06 -5.61
N VAL A 120 -7.66 -4.74 -6.16
CA VAL A 120 -6.29 -4.73 -5.63
C VAL A 120 -5.42 -3.98 -6.59
N GLU A 121 -4.62 -3.06 -6.07
CA GLU A 121 -3.65 -2.28 -6.83
C GLU A 121 -2.27 -2.29 -6.13
N PRO A 122 -1.17 -2.09 -6.86
CA PRO A 122 0.13 -1.87 -6.24
C PRO A 122 0.19 -0.50 -5.54
N GLY A 123 0.61 -0.50 -4.27
CA GLY A 123 0.98 0.71 -3.55
C GLY A 123 2.31 1.29 -4.06
N ARG A 124 2.63 2.53 -3.66
CA ARG A 124 3.93 3.16 -3.96
C ARG A 124 5.12 2.39 -3.40
N ASP A 125 4.90 1.61 -2.36
CA ASP A 125 5.84 0.69 -1.71
C ASP A 125 5.73 -0.74 -2.28
N GLY A 126 5.10 -0.91 -3.45
CA GLY A 126 4.77 -2.17 -4.12
C GLY A 126 4.18 -3.27 -3.24
N ALA A 127 3.60 -2.89 -2.09
CA ALA A 127 2.70 -3.71 -1.32
C ALA A 127 1.29 -3.64 -1.95
N PRO A 128 0.49 -4.72 -1.90
CA PRO A 128 -0.89 -4.68 -2.38
C PRO A 128 -1.73 -3.70 -1.55
N ARG A 129 -2.59 -2.93 -2.23
CA ARG A 129 -3.56 -2.00 -1.67
C ARG A 129 -4.94 -2.39 -2.16
N PHE A 130 -5.89 -2.49 -1.24
CA PHE A 130 -7.27 -2.84 -1.55
C PHE A 130 -8.09 -1.56 -1.57
N ARG A 131 -8.58 -1.20 -2.75
CA ARG A 131 -9.51 -0.08 -2.93
C ARG A 131 -10.93 -0.60 -2.89
N VAL A 132 -11.79 0.14 -2.21
CA VAL A 132 -13.22 -0.14 -2.12
C VAL A 132 -13.93 0.86 -3.02
N GLU A 133 -14.61 0.35 -4.04
CA GLU A 133 -15.47 1.11 -4.93
C GLU A 133 -16.93 0.73 -4.64
N VAL A 134 -17.78 1.71 -4.33
CA VAL A 134 -19.21 1.47 -4.17
C VAL A 134 -19.84 1.47 -5.55
N GLU A 135 -20.26 0.29 -5.97
CA GLU A 135 -20.53 0.01 -7.38
C GLU A 135 -21.88 0.53 -7.85
N GLU A 136 -22.91 0.34 -7.02
CA GLU A 136 -24.25 0.90 -7.19
C GLU A 136 -25.11 0.31 -6.09
N VAL A 137 -25.88 1.14 -5.39
CA VAL A 137 -27.04 0.63 -4.64
C VAL A 137 -28.06 0.21 -5.69
N LYS A 138 -28.02 -1.06 -6.15
CA LYS A 138 -28.92 -1.56 -7.19
C LYS A 138 -30.36 -1.36 -6.74
N ARG A 139 -31.04 -0.36 -7.31
CA ARG A 139 -32.44 0.02 -7.06
C ARG A 139 -33.43 -1.15 -7.13
N ARG A 140 -33.06 -2.26 -7.79
CA ARG A 140 -33.87 -3.49 -7.92
C ARG A 140 -34.03 -4.28 -6.63
N GLU A 141 -33.01 -4.36 -5.77
CA GLU A 141 -33.15 -5.00 -4.44
C GLU A 141 -33.99 -4.16 -3.47
N LEU A 142 -34.34 -2.95 -3.90
CA LEU A 142 -35.19 -2.04 -3.19
C LEU A 142 -36.58 -1.89 -3.83
N GLU A 143 -36.98 -2.71 -4.81
CA GLU A 143 -38.26 -2.57 -5.52
C GLU A 143 -39.50 -2.67 -4.61
N GLY A 144 -39.37 -3.21 -3.40
CA GLY A 144 -40.40 -3.13 -2.34
C GLY A 144 -40.19 -2.01 -1.30
N PHE A 145 -38.94 -1.61 -1.03
CA PHE A 145 -38.58 -0.72 0.10
C PHE A 145 -38.03 0.66 -0.32
N ALA A 146 -37.28 0.82 -1.42
CA ALA A 146 -36.86 2.15 -1.92
C ALA A 146 -37.96 2.92 -2.61
N GLY A 147 -39.01 2.27 -3.12
CA GLY A 147 -40.16 3.02 -3.62
C GLY A 147 -40.72 3.97 -2.54
N ALA A 148 -40.74 3.50 -1.29
CA ALA A 148 -41.09 4.29 -0.11
C ALA A 148 -39.88 5.07 0.44
N LEU A 149 -38.72 4.43 0.67
CA LEU A 149 -37.55 5.08 1.26
C LEU A 149 -36.96 6.21 0.38
N ALA A 150 -36.85 6.02 -0.94
CA ALA A 150 -36.34 7.04 -1.86
C ALA A 150 -37.36 8.16 -2.12
N LYS A 151 -38.67 7.88 -2.05
CA LYS A 151 -39.72 8.92 -2.02
C LYS A 151 -39.64 9.78 -0.75
N ILE A 152 -39.28 9.18 0.38
CA ILE A 152 -39.24 9.87 1.68
C ILE A 152 -37.88 10.56 1.93
N LEU A 153 -36.77 9.94 1.56
CA LEU A 153 -35.41 10.46 1.75
C LEU A 153 -34.94 11.36 0.61
N GLY A 154 -35.55 11.32 -0.58
CA GLY A 154 -35.23 12.20 -1.70
C GLY A 154 -33.73 12.33 -1.98
N ARG A 155 -33.23 13.58 -2.13
CA ARG A 155 -31.81 13.91 -2.36
C ARG A 155 -30.87 13.51 -1.20
N SER A 156 -31.41 13.19 -0.02
CA SER A 156 -30.62 12.76 1.14
C SER A 156 -30.21 11.29 1.07
N PHE A 157 -30.90 10.48 0.25
CA PHE A 157 -30.50 9.09 -0.01
C PHE A 157 -29.14 9.05 -0.71
N ASP A 158 -28.96 9.89 -1.74
CA ASP A 158 -27.67 10.01 -2.43
C ASP A 158 -26.57 10.42 -1.44
N GLN A 159 -26.86 11.29 -0.45
CA GLN A 159 -25.90 11.64 0.60
C GLN A 159 -25.62 10.50 1.60
N VAL A 160 -26.60 9.65 1.92
CA VAL A 160 -26.38 8.44 2.72
C VAL A 160 -25.49 7.47 1.94
N VAL A 161 -25.75 7.27 0.65
CA VAL A 161 -24.93 6.44 -0.23
C VAL A 161 -23.53 7.02 -0.38
N THR A 162 -23.41 8.34 -0.56
CA THR A 162 -22.13 9.06 -0.61
C THR A 162 -21.39 9.00 0.72
N GLN A 163 -22.06 9.09 1.88
CA GLN A 163 -21.37 8.93 3.17
C GLN A 163 -20.99 7.47 3.47
N ILE A 164 -21.76 6.51 2.97
CA ILE A 164 -21.40 5.09 3.00
C ILE A 164 -20.20 4.85 2.06
N ALA A 165 -20.18 5.51 0.90
CA ALA A 165 -19.08 5.45 -0.06
C ALA A 165 -17.81 6.15 0.46
N ASP A 166 -17.90 7.41 0.88
CA ASP A 166 -16.77 8.24 1.30
C ASP A 166 -16.27 7.89 2.71
N GLY A 167 -17.17 7.58 3.65
CA GLY A 167 -16.83 7.36 5.06
C GLY A 167 -16.44 5.93 5.43
N LYS A 168 -16.83 4.93 4.64
CA LYS A 168 -16.69 3.49 5.02
C LYS A 168 -15.86 2.65 4.05
N ALA A 169 -15.64 3.12 2.83
CA ALA A 169 -14.62 2.56 1.94
C ALA A 169 -13.22 2.63 2.59
N SER A 170 -12.92 3.72 3.30
CA SER A 170 -11.65 3.89 4.02
C SER A 170 -11.48 2.85 5.13
N GLN A 171 -12.40 2.75 6.11
CA GLN A 171 -12.19 1.85 7.27
C GLN A 171 -12.22 0.36 6.93
N LEU A 172 -13.07 -0.05 5.97
CA LEU A 172 -13.09 -1.42 5.46
C LEU A 172 -11.81 -1.73 4.68
N GLY A 173 -11.41 -0.84 3.77
CA GLY A 173 -10.15 -0.91 3.06
C GLY A 173 -8.97 -0.99 4.04
N ASP A 174 -8.93 -0.13 5.05
CA ASP A 174 -7.87 -0.06 6.07
C ASP A 174 -7.75 -1.34 6.89
N LYS A 175 -8.87 -2.00 7.25
CA LYS A 175 -8.84 -3.28 7.96
C LYS A 175 -8.41 -4.45 7.07
N ILE A 176 -8.92 -4.52 5.85
CA ILE A 176 -8.49 -5.52 4.86
C ILE A 176 -7.00 -5.35 4.61
N ASN A 177 -6.57 -4.10 4.37
CA ASN A 177 -5.17 -3.73 4.24
C ASN A 177 -4.38 -4.14 5.48
N ALA A 178 -4.84 -3.84 6.70
CA ALA A 178 -4.11 -4.19 7.93
C ALA A 178 -3.93 -5.71 8.13
N GLU A 179 -4.98 -6.50 7.91
CA GLU A 179 -4.93 -7.97 8.11
C GLU A 179 -4.12 -8.66 7.01
N ILE A 180 -4.24 -8.21 5.77
CA ILE A 180 -3.40 -8.68 4.67
C ILE A 180 -1.97 -8.23 4.90
N ASN A 181 -1.73 -6.99 5.34
CA ASN A 181 -0.40 -6.48 5.67
C ASN A 181 0.30 -7.32 6.74
N LYS A 182 -0.41 -7.88 7.74
CA LYS A 182 0.19 -8.82 8.70
C LYS A 182 0.71 -10.09 8.02
N ARG A 183 -0.01 -10.58 7.01
CA ARG A 183 0.27 -11.85 6.31
C ARG A 183 1.30 -11.69 5.19
N VAL A 184 1.24 -10.58 4.44
CA VAL A 184 2.23 -10.24 3.40
C VAL A 184 3.48 -9.60 3.97
N LYS A 185 3.52 -9.24 5.27
CA LYS A 185 4.72 -8.71 5.95
C LYS A 185 5.94 -9.60 5.72
N ALA A 186 5.76 -10.92 5.80
CA ALA A 186 6.83 -11.89 5.57
C ALA A 186 7.35 -11.89 4.12
N PHE A 187 6.56 -11.41 3.16
CA PHE A 187 6.90 -11.40 1.73
C PHE A 187 7.41 -10.03 1.25
N ARG A 188 7.09 -8.94 1.97
CA ARG A 188 7.65 -7.59 1.72
C ARG A 188 9.18 -7.55 1.84
N ASP A 189 9.73 -8.45 2.64
CA ASP A 189 11.18 -8.57 2.85
C ASP A 189 11.90 -9.24 1.65
N TYR A 190 11.16 -9.81 0.70
CA TYR A 190 11.76 -10.62 -0.37
C TYR A 190 11.22 -10.34 -1.78
N GLY A 191 10.09 -9.64 -1.96
CA GLY A 191 9.52 -9.44 -3.29
C GLY A 191 8.62 -8.21 -3.48
N VAL A 192 8.43 -7.85 -4.75
CA VAL A 192 7.64 -6.69 -5.24
C VAL A 192 6.35 -7.18 -5.88
N LEU A 193 5.17 -6.65 -5.52
CA LEU A 193 3.94 -7.00 -6.24
C LEU A 193 4.09 -6.67 -7.73
N CYS A 194 4.08 -7.70 -8.57
CA CYS A 194 4.38 -7.60 -10.00
C CYS A 194 3.19 -7.98 -10.88
N ALA A 195 2.27 -8.81 -10.38
CA ALA A 195 1.03 -9.15 -11.07
C ALA A 195 -0.08 -9.50 -10.08
N ILE A 196 -1.33 -9.43 -10.56
CA ILE A 196 -2.53 -9.76 -9.80
C ILE A 196 -3.48 -10.48 -10.74
N ASP A 197 -3.74 -11.76 -10.44
CA ASP A 197 -4.68 -12.59 -11.18
C ASP A 197 -5.97 -12.76 -10.39
N TYR A 198 -7.09 -12.73 -11.11
CA TYR A 198 -8.41 -12.94 -10.56
C TYR A 198 -9.01 -14.18 -11.20
N ALA A 199 -9.37 -15.16 -10.38
CA ALA A 199 -10.17 -16.31 -10.76
C ALA A 199 -11.50 -16.29 -9.99
N PRO A 200 -12.56 -16.97 -10.47
CA PRO A 200 -13.81 -17.05 -9.73
C PRO A 200 -13.67 -17.69 -8.34
N SER A 201 -12.56 -18.39 -8.07
CA SER A 201 -12.24 -19.07 -6.80
C SER A 201 -11.26 -18.31 -5.91
N ASP A 202 -10.44 -17.40 -6.46
CA ASP A 202 -9.32 -16.81 -5.74
C ASP A 202 -8.78 -15.54 -6.40
N VAL A 203 -8.02 -14.78 -5.61
CA VAL A 203 -7.15 -13.70 -6.09
C VAL A 203 -5.71 -14.10 -5.81
N VAL A 204 -4.87 -14.17 -6.84
CA VAL A 204 -3.46 -14.53 -6.70
C VAL A 204 -2.62 -13.26 -6.83
N LEU A 205 -1.85 -12.96 -5.78
CA LEU A 205 -0.88 -11.88 -5.76
C LEU A 205 0.50 -12.45 -6.12
N HIS A 206 1.09 -11.94 -7.18
CA HIS A 206 2.42 -12.34 -7.63
C HIS A 206 3.46 -11.35 -7.15
N PHE A 207 4.51 -11.85 -6.52
CA PHE A 207 5.64 -11.05 -6.07
C PHE A 207 6.90 -11.41 -6.86
N ASP A 208 7.50 -10.45 -7.56
CA ASP A 208 8.82 -10.60 -8.19
C ASP A 208 9.88 -10.56 -7.09
N VAL A 209 10.42 -11.74 -6.76
CA VAL A 209 11.52 -11.89 -5.79
C VAL A 209 12.91 -11.80 -6.47
N THR A 210 12.98 -11.42 -7.77
CA THR A 210 14.20 -11.52 -8.62
C THR A 210 14.76 -10.22 -9.19
N ARG A 211 14.10 -9.06 -9.06
CA ARG A 211 14.51 -7.88 -9.86
C ARG A 211 15.92 -7.36 -9.54
N LEU A 212 16.36 -7.49 -8.30
CA LEU A 212 17.60 -6.89 -7.80
C LEU A 212 18.31 -7.88 -6.86
N LYS A 213 19.50 -8.33 -7.25
CA LYS A 213 20.40 -9.08 -6.38
C LYS A 213 21.05 -8.09 -5.41
N THR A 214 20.84 -8.27 -4.10
CA THR A 214 21.58 -7.50 -3.11
C THR A 214 23.08 -7.80 -3.22
N GLU A 215 23.88 -6.74 -3.23
CA GLU A 215 25.34 -6.82 -3.17
C GLU A 215 25.88 -6.36 -1.82
N GLY A 216 24.98 -6.10 -0.85
CA GLY A 216 25.33 -5.74 0.51
C GLY A 216 25.24 -4.25 0.81
N VAL A 217 25.87 -3.86 1.91
CA VAL A 217 25.92 -2.48 2.42
C VAL A 217 27.20 -1.83 1.91
N VAL A 218 27.07 -0.65 1.28
CA VAL A 218 28.21 0.14 0.80
C VAL A 218 28.78 1.03 1.90
N GLY A 219 27.92 1.44 2.83
CA GLY A 219 28.23 2.20 4.05
C GLY A 219 26.96 2.69 4.71
N TYR A 220 27.08 3.66 5.62
CA TYR A 220 26.00 4.17 6.44
C TYR A 220 25.84 5.68 6.25
N VAL A 221 24.59 6.12 6.12
CA VAL A 221 24.20 7.50 5.76
C VAL A 221 23.10 8.01 6.68
N TYR A 222 22.88 9.32 6.71
CA TYR A 222 21.76 9.88 7.46
C TYR A 222 20.47 9.86 6.61
N PRO A 223 19.34 9.38 7.16
CA PRO A 223 18.06 9.45 6.47
C PRO A 223 17.44 10.85 6.48
N GLU A 224 17.86 11.69 7.42
CA GLU A 224 17.37 13.06 7.65
C GLU A 224 18.54 14.07 7.70
N PRO A 225 18.32 15.37 7.45
CA PRO A 225 19.37 16.38 7.48
C PRO A 225 20.12 16.42 8.82
N ARG A 226 21.45 16.51 8.77
CA ARG A 226 22.33 16.72 9.94
C ARG A 226 23.34 17.83 9.71
N ALA A 227 23.90 18.37 10.79
CA ALA A 227 24.94 19.39 10.72
C ALA A 227 26.13 18.90 9.89
N GLY A 228 26.57 19.72 8.93
CA GLY A 228 27.69 19.38 8.03
C GLY A 228 27.36 18.44 6.88
N THR A 229 26.09 18.01 6.74
CA THR A 229 25.66 17.13 5.63
C THR A 229 24.94 17.89 4.53
N VAL A 230 24.94 17.33 3.32
CA VAL A 230 24.19 17.79 2.15
C VAL A 230 23.35 16.65 1.59
N ALA A 231 22.30 17.00 0.82
CA ALA A 231 21.46 16.00 0.17
C ALA A 231 22.21 15.29 -0.97
N LEU A 232 22.25 13.95 -0.92
CA LEU A 232 22.56 13.12 -2.07
C LEU A 232 21.25 12.90 -2.84
N THR A 233 21.14 13.51 -4.01
CA THR A 233 19.94 13.44 -4.85
C THR A 233 20.05 12.33 -5.88
N ARG A 234 18.93 11.65 -6.17
CA ARG A 234 18.84 10.62 -7.22
C ARG A 234 18.13 11.17 -8.45
N TRP A 235 18.67 10.83 -9.61
CA TRP A 235 18.23 11.29 -10.91
C TRP A 235 18.15 10.14 -11.88
N PHE A 236 17.04 10.03 -12.60
CA PHE A 236 16.80 8.97 -13.58
C PHE A 236 16.94 9.52 -15.01
N HIS A 237 17.66 8.82 -15.87
CA HIS A 237 17.75 9.18 -17.29
C HIS A 237 16.82 8.30 -18.13
N PRO A 238 15.59 8.71 -18.47
CA PRO A 238 14.57 7.82 -19.07
C PRO A 238 14.99 7.16 -20.38
N ARG A 239 15.75 7.86 -21.24
CA ARG A 239 16.22 7.27 -22.51
C ARG A 239 17.35 6.24 -22.36
N GLN A 240 18.16 6.34 -21.30
CA GLN A 240 19.31 5.47 -21.09
C GLN A 240 19.01 4.41 -20.03
N GLY A 241 18.11 4.69 -19.08
CA GLY A 241 17.61 3.76 -18.08
C GLY A 241 18.55 3.52 -16.90
N HIS A 242 19.50 4.43 -16.64
CA HIS A 242 20.38 4.41 -15.47
C HIS A 242 20.08 5.56 -14.51
N HIS A 243 20.56 5.42 -13.27
CA HIS A 243 20.46 6.44 -12.24
C HIS A 243 21.79 7.16 -12.03
N LEU A 244 21.71 8.40 -11.56
CA LEU A 244 22.84 9.19 -11.08
C LEU A 244 22.52 9.65 -9.65
N TYR A 245 23.48 9.48 -8.75
CA TYR A 245 23.46 9.98 -7.38
C TYR A 245 24.50 11.09 -7.24
N THR A 246 24.08 12.29 -6.84
CA THR A 246 24.99 13.45 -6.78
C THR A 246 24.53 14.50 -5.76
N THR A 247 25.51 15.20 -5.19
CA THR A 247 25.32 16.36 -4.30
C THR A 247 25.29 17.69 -5.07
N THR A 248 25.57 17.64 -6.38
CA THR A 248 25.64 18.79 -7.30
C THR A 248 24.77 18.54 -8.54
N PRO A 249 23.43 18.67 -8.42
CA PRO A 249 22.49 18.33 -9.48
C PRO A 249 22.35 19.39 -10.59
N GLU A 250 23.10 20.49 -10.53
CA GLU A 250 22.89 21.65 -11.41
C GLU A 250 23.04 21.30 -12.90
N GLY A 251 21.99 21.60 -13.68
CA GLY A 251 21.99 21.40 -15.13
C GLY A 251 21.83 19.93 -15.57
N LEU A 252 21.30 19.05 -14.71
CA LEU A 252 20.99 17.68 -15.08
C LEU A 252 19.72 17.57 -15.94
N GLU A 253 18.75 18.46 -15.75
CA GLU A 253 17.51 18.51 -16.54
C GLU A 253 17.81 18.79 -18.02
N SER A 254 18.71 19.74 -18.30
CA SER A 254 19.15 20.05 -19.68
C SER A 254 19.92 18.89 -20.32
N LYS A 255 20.43 17.95 -19.51
CA LYS A 255 21.07 16.70 -19.94
C LYS A 255 20.08 15.52 -20.01
N GLY A 256 18.78 15.77 -19.81
CA GLY A 256 17.71 14.79 -19.96
C GLY A 256 17.47 13.90 -18.75
N TYR A 257 17.98 14.27 -17.56
CA TYR A 257 17.64 13.59 -16.32
C TYR A 257 16.34 14.14 -15.71
N VAL A 258 15.64 13.27 -15.00
CA VAL A 258 14.46 13.58 -14.18
C VAL A 258 14.82 13.37 -12.71
N SER A 259 14.58 14.38 -11.87
CA SER A 259 14.81 14.26 -10.43
C SER A 259 13.85 13.26 -9.81
N GLU A 260 14.39 12.35 -9.00
CA GLU A 260 13.61 11.43 -8.17
C GLU A 260 13.60 11.85 -6.69
N GLY A 261 14.27 12.95 -6.35
CA GLY A 261 14.33 13.52 -5.02
C GLY A 261 15.59 13.20 -4.24
N VAL A 262 15.56 13.49 -2.94
CA VAL A 262 16.65 13.23 -2.00
C VAL A 262 16.67 11.73 -1.67
N SER A 263 17.82 11.08 -1.83
CA SER A 263 18.01 9.68 -1.42
C SER A 263 18.49 9.54 0.01
N CYS A 264 19.40 10.41 0.45
CA CYS A 264 19.94 10.45 1.81
C CYS A 264 20.74 11.73 2.03
N TYR A 265 21.32 11.89 3.22
CA TYR A 265 22.21 12.99 3.59
C TYR A 265 23.62 12.48 3.87
N VAL A 266 24.61 13.13 3.28
CA VAL A 266 26.03 12.70 3.25
C VAL A 266 26.96 13.87 3.51
N TYR A 267 28.22 13.61 3.88
CA TYR A 267 29.20 14.67 4.03
C TYR A 267 29.79 15.07 2.66
N PRO A 268 29.85 16.37 2.31
CA PRO A 268 30.45 16.83 1.06
C PRO A 268 31.99 16.85 1.11
N SER A 269 32.58 16.79 2.31
CA SER A 269 34.02 16.85 2.57
C SER A 269 34.39 15.99 3.78
N GLU A 270 35.69 15.87 4.07
CA GLU A 270 36.21 15.12 5.22
C GLU A 270 35.49 15.45 6.53
N ALA A 271 35.01 14.40 7.19
CA ALA A 271 34.42 14.43 8.52
C ALA A 271 34.95 13.23 9.32
N GLU A 272 35.03 13.38 10.64
CA GLU A 272 35.59 12.36 11.52
C GLU A 272 34.89 11.01 11.34
N GLY A 273 35.68 9.96 11.14
CA GLY A 273 35.19 8.58 11.00
C GLY A 273 34.51 8.26 9.67
N THR A 274 34.53 9.16 8.68
CA THR A 274 33.97 8.91 7.35
C THR A 274 35.01 8.40 6.36
N VAL A 275 34.54 7.70 5.32
CA VAL A 275 35.34 7.24 4.18
C VAL A 275 34.75 7.76 2.87
N PRO A 276 35.56 7.92 1.80
CA PRO A 276 35.05 8.33 0.51
C PRO A 276 34.12 7.28 -0.12
N LEU A 277 33.01 7.74 -0.68
CA LEU A 277 32.23 7.01 -1.67
C LEU A 277 32.68 7.45 -3.06
N TYR A 278 33.42 6.59 -3.76
CA TYR A 278 33.94 6.88 -5.10
C TYR A 278 32.87 6.68 -6.17
N ARG A 279 32.83 7.58 -7.17
CA ARG A 279 32.06 7.40 -8.40
C ARG A 279 32.96 6.90 -9.52
N TRP A 280 32.49 5.87 -10.20
CA TRP A 280 33.11 5.27 -11.38
C TRP A 280 32.14 5.39 -12.55
N ARG A 281 32.62 5.87 -13.69
CA ARG A 281 31.78 6.13 -14.88
C ARG A 281 32.04 5.10 -15.97
N SER A 282 30.98 4.57 -16.55
CA SER A 282 31.00 3.82 -17.80
C SER A 282 30.05 4.41 -18.83
N ARG A 283 29.97 3.81 -20.03
CA ARG A 283 28.93 4.13 -21.03
C ARG A 283 27.54 3.61 -20.63
N LYS A 284 27.45 2.75 -19.61
CA LYS A 284 26.23 2.03 -19.23
C LYS A 284 25.52 2.69 -18.04
N GLU A 285 26.30 3.05 -17.04
CA GLU A 285 25.84 3.69 -15.80
C GLU A 285 27.03 4.21 -14.96
N PRO A 286 26.77 5.10 -13.99
CA PRO A 286 27.64 5.32 -12.83
C PRO A 286 27.63 4.12 -11.86
N PHE A 287 28.75 3.87 -11.22
CA PHE A 287 28.93 2.89 -10.15
C PHE A 287 29.55 3.55 -8.92
N TYR A 288 29.11 3.16 -7.73
CA TYR A 288 29.52 3.72 -6.44
C TYR A 288 30.02 2.64 -5.50
N THR A 289 31.16 2.91 -4.86
CA THR A 289 31.83 2.02 -3.92
C THR A 289 32.77 2.80 -2.99
N THR A 290 33.00 2.27 -1.78
CA THR A 290 34.03 2.77 -0.85
C THR A 290 35.42 2.19 -1.15
N ALA A 291 35.53 1.22 -2.06
CA ALA A 291 36.80 0.65 -2.48
C ALA A 291 37.51 1.59 -3.47
N PRO A 292 38.74 2.07 -3.16
CA PRO A 292 39.46 3.02 -4.02
C PRO A 292 39.92 2.41 -5.34
N ASP A 293 39.96 1.08 -5.46
CA ASP A 293 40.28 0.35 -6.70
C ASP A 293 39.04 0.08 -7.58
N GLY A 294 37.86 0.45 -7.11
CA GLY A 294 36.60 0.30 -7.83
C GLY A 294 36.06 -1.13 -7.84
N GLU A 295 36.52 -2.02 -6.95
CA GLU A 295 36.07 -3.42 -6.94
C GLU A 295 36.30 -4.15 -8.27
N GLY A 296 37.36 -3.76 -9.00
CA GLY A 296 37.70 -4.36 -10.29
C GLY A 296 36.84 -3.90 -11.48
N VAL A 297 35.90 -2.96 -11.31
CA VAL A 297 35.05 -2.44 -12.41
C VAL A 297 35.87 -1.74 -13.51
N LYS A 298 37.12 -1.37 -13.24
CA LYS A 298 38.08 -0.89 -14.25
C LYS A 298 38.25 -1.89 -15.40
N ARG A 299 38.25 -3.20 -15.12
CA ARG A 299 38.32 -4.26 -16.14
C ARG A 299 37.03 -4.33 -16.98
N ALA A 300 35.91 -3.85 -16.45
CA ALA A 300 34.63 -3.73 -17.13
C ALA A 300 34.46 -2.39 -17.88
N GLY A 301 35.55 -1.61 -18.05
CA GLY A 301 35.54 -0.37 -18.84
C GLY A 301 35.10 0.88 -18.08
N TYR A 302 34.97 0.80 -16.75
CA TYR A 302 34.73 1.97 -15.91
C TYR A 302 36.00 2.80 -15.72
N ARG A 303 35.81 4.12 -15.61
CA ARG A 303 36.87 5.09 -15.28
C ARG A 303 36.55 5.77 -13.97
N ALA A 304 37.56 5.96 -13.12
CA ALA A 304 37.40 6.70 -11.88
C ALA A 304 37.00 8.15 -12.18
N GLU A 305 36.00 8.65 -11.45
CA GLU A 305 35.51 10.03 -11.55
C GLU A 305 35.79 10.83 -10.27
N GLY A 306 36.40 10.19 -9.26
CA GLY A 306 36.74 10.81 -7.98
C GLY A 306 35.73 10.51 -6.88
N ILE A 307 35.78 11.31 -5.83
CA ILE A 307 34.94 11.18 -4.64
C ILE A 307 33.58 11.82 -4.93
N ALA A 308 32.49 11.07 -4.77
CA ALA A 308 31.13 11.57 -4.91
C ALA A 308 30.65 12.29 -3.64
N CYS A 309 30.94 11.70 -2.48
CA CYS A 309 30.66 12.19 -1.15
C CYS A 309 31.41 11.33 -0.12
N LEU A 310 31.23 11.60 1.16
CA LEU A 310 31.75 10.78 2.25
C LEU A 310 30.60 10.20 3.09
N ILE A 311 30.79 8.96 3.52
CA ILE A 311 29.82 8.17 4.28
C ILE A 311 30.53 7.44 5.43
N TYR A 312 29.79 6.92 6.40
CA TYR A 312 30.41 6.08 7.45
C TYR A 312 30.63 4.66 6.92
N PRO A 313 31.80 4.03 7.16
CA PRO A 313 32.03 2.63 6.80
C PRO A 313 31.23 1.66 7.69
N ASP A 314 30.98 2.06 8.94
CA ASP A 314 30.29 1.28 9.97
C ASP A 314 29.09 2.06 10.54
N GLU A 315 28.18 1.35 11.19
CA GLU A 315 27.00 1.95 11.82
C GLU A 315 27.39 3.00 12.87
N LYS A 316 26.77 4.18 12.78
CA LYS A 316 26.83 5.25 13.77
C LYS A 316 25.43 5.62 14.27
N PRO A 317 25.30 6.26 15.44
CA PRO A 317 24.00 6.76 15.90
C PRO A 317 23.26 7.54 14.80
N GLU A 318 21.97 7.25 14.65
CA GLU A 318 21.06 7.92 13.71
C GLU A 318 21.37 7.71 12.21
N THR A 319 22.30 6.81 11.88
CA THR A 319 22.56 6.40 10.50
C THR A 319 21.78 5.15 10.12
N VAL A 320 21.57 4.96 8.82
CA VAL A 320 20.97 3.75 8.24
C VAL A 320 21.87 3.21 7.13
N PRO A 321 21.84 1.90 6.83
CA PRO A 321 22.65 1.33 5.75
C PRO A 321 22.24 1.88 4.39
N LEU A 322 23.22 2.19 3.54
CA LEU A 322 23.08 2.41 2.11
C LEU A 322 23.34 1.08 1.39
N TYR A 323 22.28 0.46 0.89
CA TYR A 323 22.34 -0.80 0.18
C TYR A 323 22.68 -0.60 -1.29
N ARG A 324 23.45 -1.54 -1.86
CA ARG A 324 23.66 -1.66 -3.31
C ARG A 324 22.98 -2.91 -3.83
N PHE A 325 22.32 -2.75 -4.96
CA PHE A 325 21.60 -3.80 -5.66
C PHE A 325 22.04 -3.87 -7.11
N LEU A 326 22.23 -5.08 -7.64
CA LEU A 326 22.49 -5.36 -9.05
C LEU A 326 21.23 -5.90 -9.72
N ASN A 327 20.78 -5.29 -10.80
CA ASN A 327 19.78 -5.87 -11.68
C ASN A 327 20.44 -6.90 -12.61
N PRO A 328 20.24 -8.21 -12.45
CA PRO A 328 20.92 -9.21 -13.26
C PRO A 328 20.50 -9.19 -14.73
N ARG A 329 19.34 -8.60 -15.07
CA ARG A 329 18.80 -8.59 -16.44
C ARG A 329 19.51 -7.59 -17.33
N ASN A 330 19.86 -6.42 -16.79
CA ASN A 330 20.55 -5.38 -17.54
C ASN A 330 21.92 -5.03 -16.96
N GLY A 331 22.32 -5.64 -15.84
CA GLY A 331 23.56 -5.42 -15.09
C GLY A 331 23.73 -4.00 -14.56
N ARG A 332 22.63 -3.30 -14.23
CA ARG A 332 22.65 -1.96 -13.64
C ARG A 332 22.54 -1.98 -12.12
N HIS A 333 23.17 -1.02 -11.46
CA HIS A 333 23.16 -0.87 -10.02
C HIS A 333 22.11 0.14 -9.54
N PHE A 334 21.61 -0.11 -8.33
CA PHE A 334 20.66 0.74 -7.64
C PHE A 334 21.07 0.88 -6.18
N TYR A 335 20.96 2.10 -5.65
CA TYR A 335 21.37 2.46 -4.31
C TYR A 335 20.20 3.08 -3.54
N THR A 336 19.98 2.63 -2.31
CA THR A 336 18.88 3.11 -1.47
C THR A 336 19.12 2.76 0.00
N MET A 337 18.50 3.51 0.90
CA MET A 337 18.43 3.17 2.33
C MET A 337 17.41 2.04 2.62
N HIS A 338 16.62 1.65 1.63
CA HIS A 338 15.62 0.61 1.77
C HIS A 338 16.24 -0.78 1.58
N LYS A 339 16.14 -1.60 2.63
CA LYS A 339 16.72 -2.95 2.69
C LYS A 339 16.25 -3.89 1.58
N TYR A 340 15.13 -3.59 0.93
CA TYR A 340 14.49 -4.43 -0.09
C TYR A 340 14.40 -3.77 -1.47
N ALA A 341 15.25 -2.77 -1.70
CA ALA A 341 15.17 -1.83 -2.80
C ALA A 341 13.92 -0.93 -2.76
N GLU A 342 14.05 0.31 -3.23
CA GLU A 342 12.91 1.23 -3.40
C GLU A 342 12.15 0.89 -4.67
N PHE A 343 10.83 1.01 -4.62
CA PHE A 343 9.97 0.78 -5.78
C PHE A 343 10.07 1.93 -6.77
N ALA A 344 10.07 1.51 -8.04
CA ALA A 344 10.04 2.33 -9.24
C ALA A 344 8.92 3.38 -9.19
N LYS A 345 9.24 4.59 -9.68
CA LYS A 345 8.25 5.35 -10.43
C LYS A 345 8.11 4.77 -11.82
#